data_AF-A0A0B2P4P7-F1
#
_entry.id   AF-A0A0B2P4P7-F1
#
_cell.length_a   1.000
_cell.length_b   1.000
_cell.length_c   1.000
_cell.angle_alpha   90.00
_cell.angle_beta   90.00
_cell.angle_gamma   90.00
#
_symmetry.space_group_name_H-M   'P 1'
#
loop_
_entity.id
_entity.type
_entity.pdbx_description
1 polymer ?
#
loop_
_entity_poly.entity_id
_entity_poly.type
_entity_poly.pdbx_seq_one_letter_code
_entity_poly.pdbx_strand_id
1 'polypeptide(L)'
;MAATYYLLPSPKTFSPLLRNPLSIPSGHVSLLGSLDYPFHCSSRRGNSVEANCNAKKKNPWLDPFDDGEDPEMEYGSLFADGKQEEDPRPPDDPDNPYGFLKFPSGYAVEIASLALKVRGDVRRCCCVISGGVYENLLFFPAIQLIKDRYPGVQIDVVASERGKQTYELNKNVRWANAYDPDDEFPEPAEYTDMVGVLKNRYYDMVLSTKLAGLGHAAFLFMTTARDRVSYIYPNVNAAGAGLLLSDTFVPDSLNLSDGGYNMYHQMVDWLGRPFREVPRQPVPPLRVSISRKLKEVVEAKYEKAGAKKGKYVVIHGIKSDSKASMQSRGDPDSLLPIEVWAEIADAIRDVTPLFVIPHEKERENVEEIFSEDASVVFITTPGQLAALINDSAGVIATNTAAVQLANARQKPCIALFCSEEKGNKFVPQAKEKKCIIISSKTGKLIDIDVEAVKNAVQTFNLSPALV
;
A
#
# COMPACT_ATOMS: atom_id res chain seq x y z
N MET A 1 -56.94 -25.07 -21.51
CA MET A 1 -56.69 -26.37 -20.85
C MET A 1 -55.83 -26.06 -19.64
N ALA A 2 -56.31 -26.10 -18.39
CA ALA A 2 -56.80 -27.25 -17.62
C ALA A 2 -55.67 -28.29 -17.38
N ALA A 3 -55.35 -28.75 -16.17
CA ALA A 3 -55.77 -28.43 -14.79
C ALA A 3 -54.50 -28.56 -13.87
N THR A 4 -54.46 -28.53 -12.53
CA THR A 4 -55.35 -29.13 -11.50
C THR A 4 -55.01 -28.54 -10.12
N TYR A 5 -56.01 -28.45 -9.23
CA TYR A 5 -55.87 -28.02 -7.82
C TYR A 5 -55.88 -29.21 -6.84
N TYR A 6 -55.82 -28.90 -5.53
CA TYR A 6 -56.16 -29.73 -4.35
C TYR A 6 -55.02 -30.59 -3.75
N LEU A 7 -54.85 -30.76 -2.43
CA LEU A 7 -55.70 -30.46 -1.25
C LEU A 7 -54.84 -30.21 0.02
N LEU A 8 -55.38 -29.51 1.02
CA LEU A 8 -54.88 -29.39 2.42
C LEU A 8 -55.79 -30.25 3.34
N PRO A 9 -55.29 -30.83 4.44
CA PRO A 9 -55.70 -30.31 5.76
C PRO A 9 -54.72 -30.51 6.94
N SER A 10 -54.93 -29.76 8.03
CA SER A 10 -54.29 -29.91 9.35
C SER A 10 -54.95 -31.01 10.22
N PRO A 11 -54.36 -31.37 11.39
CA PRO A 11 -55.03 -30.94 12.64
C PRO A 11 -54.16 -30.71 13.92
N LYS A 12 -54.55 -29.68 14.69
CA LYS A 12 -54.84 -29.64 16.16
C LYS A 12 -53.79 -30.19 17.17
N THR A 13 -53.08 -29.36 17.94
CA THR A 13 -53.43 -28.70 19.24
C THR A 13 -53.74 -29.60 20.45
N PHE A 14 -52.85 -29.59 21.45
CA PHE A 14 -53.02 -29.63 22.93
C PHE A 14 -51.60 -29.57 23.58
N SER A 15 -51.31 -29.14 24.82
CA SER A 15 -51.87 -28.11 25.72
C SER A 15 -50.82 -27.78 26.83
N PRO A 16 -50.57 -26.51 27.23
CA PRO A 16 -49.50 -26.16 28.17
C PRO A 16 -49.96 -25.95 29.62
N LEU A 17 -49.43 -26.73 30.58
CA LEU A 17 -49.57 -26.59 32.06
C LEU A 17 -48.40 -27.42 32.68
N LEU A 18 -47.63 -27.01 33.70
CA LEU A 18 -48.00 -26.43 35.01
C LEU A 18 -46.89 -25.52 35.61
N ARG A 19 -47.29 -24.43 36.29
CA ARG A 19 -46.82 -23.91 37.63
C ARG A 19 -45.28 -23.81 37.88
N ASN A 20 -44.61 -22.66 38.08
CA ASN A 20 -44.95 -21.38 38.77
C ASN A 20 -45.31 -21.58 40.28
N PRO A 21 -45.13 -20.64 41.25
CA PRO A 21 -44.69 -19.21 41.11
C PRO A 21 -43.96 -18.52 42.33
N LEU A 22 -43.75 -17.18 42.22
CA LEU A 22 -43.84 -16.12 43.28
C LEU A 22 -42.69 -15.95 44.34
N SER A 23 -42.33 -14.76 44.88
CA SER A 23 -43.01 -13.43 44.92
C SER A 23 -42.14 -12.21 45.36
N ILE A 24 -42.79 -11.02 45.37
CA ILE A 24 -42.55 -9.73 46.11
C ILE A 24 -41.49 -8.69 45.57
N PRO A 25 -41.61 -7.36 45.84
CA PRO A 25 -42.15 -6.43 44.82
C PRO A 25 -41.38 -5.08 44.69
N SER A 26 -42.00 -4.10 44.02
CA SER A 26 -41.58 -2.69 43.97
C SER A 26 -41.86 -1.89 45.25
N GLY A 27 -41.07 -0.83 45.49
CA GLY A 27 -41.34 0.20 46.49
C GLY A 27 -40.43 1.44 46.35
N HIS A 28 -41.02 2.61 46.15
CA HIS A 28 -40.33 3.91 46.15
C HIS A 28 -39.81 4.28 47.54
N VAL A 29 -38.59 4.86 47.63
CA VAL A 29 -38.30 5.99 48.55
C VAL A 29 -37.23 6.90 47.93
N SER A 30 -37.45 8.21 47.97
CA SER A 30 -36.50 9.28 47.67
C SER A 30 -35.79 9.78 48.93
N LEU A 31 -34.49 10.09 48.89
CA LEU A 31 -33.84 10.87 49.94
C LEU A 31 -32.93 11.99 49.40
N LEU A 32 -33.23 13.21 49.85
CA LEU A 32 -32.27 14.32 49.97
C LEU A 32 -31.33 14.07 51.16
N GLY A 33 -30.14 14.68 51.16
CA GLY A 33 -29.34 14.81 52.38
C GLY A 33 -27.84 14.97 52.13
N SER A 34 -27.37 16.21 51.99
CA SER A 34 -25.96 16.56 52.21
C SER A 34 -25.68 16.63 53.71
N LEU A 35 -24.45 16.26 54.15
CA LEU A 35 -23.62 17.03 55.09
C LEU A 35 -22.28 16.33 55.41
N ASP A 36 -21.19 17.02 55.07
CA ASP A 36 -19.85 17.15 55.68
C ASP A 36 -19.34 16.17 56.77
N TYR A 37 -18.06 15.77 56.67
CA TYR A 37 -16.89 16.22 57.48
C TYR A 37 -15.62 15.41 57.03
N PRO A 38 -14.37 15.79 57.38
CA PRO A 38 -13.22 15.64 56.48
C PRO A 38 -12.12 14.68 56.96
N PHE A 39 -11.22 14.29 56.04
CA PHE A 39 -9.97 13.62 56.39
C PHE A 39 -8.77 14.56 56.32
N HIS A 40 -8.24 14.90 57.50
CA HIS A 40 -6.96 15.58 57.66
C HIS A 40 -5.79 14.65 57.32
N CYS A 41 -4.88 15.11 56.46
CA CYS A 41 -3.52 14.57 56.42
C CYS A 41 -2.71 15.11 57.62
N SER A 42 -1.98 14.24 58.32
CA SER A 42 -0.84 14.66 59.14
C SER A 42 0.25 13.60 59.17
N SER A 43 1.50 14.05 59.20
CA SER A 43 2.71 13.23 59.21
C SER A 43 3.11 12.80 60.61
N ARG A 44 3.79 11.64 60.75
CA ARG A 44 5.14 11.54 61.37
C ARG A 44 5.66 10.10 61.52
N ARG A 45 6.97 9.98 61.26
CA ARG A 45 8.02 9.11 61.86
C ARG A 45 7.58 7.93 62.73
N GLY A 46 8.07 6.74 62.39
CA GLY A 46 8.33 5.64 63.32
C GLY A 46 9.82 5.28 63.31
N ASN A 47 10.47 5.28 64.48
CA ASN A 47 11.82 4.72 64.64
C ASN A 47 11.72 3.20 64.82
N SER A 48 12.56 2.41 64.14
CA SER A 48 12.76 0.99 64.45
C SER A 48 14.06 0.82 65.26
N VAL A 49 13.94 0.25 66.46
CA VAL A 49 15.11 -0.12 67.29
C VAL A 49 15.58 -1.53 66.93
N GLU A 50 16.88 -1.73 67.08
CA GLU A 50 17.68 -2.88 66.64
C GLU A 50 17.24 -4.22 67.27
N ALA A 51 17.42 -5.30 66.50
CA ALA A 51 17.48 -6.66 67.01
C ALA A 51 18.71 -7.36 66.42
N ASN A 52 19.83 -7.34 67.15
CA ASN A 52 21.06 -8.03 66.76
C ASN A 52 20.88 -9.56 66.86
N CYS A 53 21.01 -10.27 65.74
CA CYS A 53 21.23 -11.71 65.72
C CYS A 53 22.55 -12.03 65.00
N ASN A 54 23.49 -12.63 65.73
CA ASN A 54 24.85 -12.86 65.26
C ASN A 54 24.95 -13.92 64.16
N ALA A 55 25.89 -13.68 63.25
CA ALA A 55 26.16 -14.38 61.99
C ALA A 55 26.18 -15.92 62.01
N LYS A 56 25.88 -16.52 60.85
CA LYS A 56 26.56 -17.73 60.35
C LYS A 56 26.49 -17.91 58.82
N LYS A 57 27.68 -17.87 58.20
CA LYS A 57 28.06 -18.41 56.87
C LYS A 57 27.43 -17.78 55.61
N LYS A 58 28.19 -16.87 54.96
CA LYS A 58 28.12 -16.68 53.49
C LYS A 58 28.52 -18.00 52.81
N ASN A 59 27.79 -18.40 51.77
CA ASN A 59 28.10 -19.58 50.94
C ASN A 59 28.81 -19.11 49.66
N PRO A 60 30.09 -19.47 49.41
CA PRO A 60 30.86 -18.97 48.25
C PRO A 60 30.37 -19.45 46.87
N TRP A 61 29.31 -20.26 46.80
CA TRP A 61 28.78 -20.80 45.55
C TRP A 61 27.64 -19.97 44.95
N LEU A 62 27.13 -18.98 45.68
CA LEU A 62 25.96 -18.19 45.30
C LEU A 62 26.27 -16.91 44.53
N ASP A 63 27.53 -16.46 44.52
CA ASP A 63 27.99 -15.35 43.70
C ASP A 63 29.46 -15.55 43.27
N PRO A 64 29.74 -15.87 41.99
CA PRO A 64 31.11 -16.00 41.48
C PRO A 64 31.86 -14.66 41.32
N PHE A 65 31.24 -13.53 41.65
CA PHE A 65 31.78 -12.18 41.49
C PHE A 65 31.71 -11.33 42.78
N ASP A 66 31.35 -11.91 43.94
CA ASP A 66 31.50 -11.28 45.27
C ASP A 66 32.96 -11.40 45.75
N ASP A 67 33.85 -10.63 45.12
CA ASP A 67 35.29 -10.56 45.46
C ASP A 67 35.57 -9.92 46.84
N GLY A 68 34.52 -9.44 47.53
CA GLY A 68 34.59 -8.80 48.84
C GLY A 68 34.88 -7.29 48.78
N GLU A 69 34.89 -6.65 49.95
CA GLU A 69 35.24 -5.23 50.08
C GLU A 69 36.77 -5.09 50.03
N ASP A 70 37.29 -4.54 48.93
CA ASP A 70 38.72 -4.23 48.76
C ASP A 70 39.11 -3.02 49.64
N PRO A 71 40.00 -3.20 50.64
CA PRO A 71 40.39 -2.12 51.55
C PRO A 71 41.28 -1.05 50.92
N GLU A 72 41.80 -1.24 49.70
CA GLU A 72 42.58 -0.23 48.98
C GLU A 72 41.73 0.60 47.98
N MET A 73 40.43 0.34 47.88
CA MET A 73 39.54 1.06 46.96
C MET A 73 39.17 2.46 47.49
N GLU A 74 40.05 3.45 47.27
CA GLU A 74 39.70 4.86 47.42
C GLU A 74 38.53 5.23 46.49
N TYR A 75 37.39 5.61 47.08
CA TYR A 75 36.26 6.20 46.35
C TYR A 75 36.65 7.60 45.82
N GLY A 76 37.38 7.62 44.71
CA GLY A 76 37.76 8.84 44.02
C GLY A 76 36.54 9.66 43.63
N SER A 77 36.60 10.97 43.83
CA SER A 77 35.54 11.96 43.55
C SER A 77 35.19 12.15 42.06
N LEU A 78 35.58 11.21 41.20
CA LEU A 78 35.36 11.21 39.75
C LEU A 78 33.88 11.05 39.33
N PHE A 79 32.98 10.72 40.26
CA PHE A 79 31.54 10.61 40.02
C PHE A 79 30.71 11.71 40.71
N ALA A 80 31.33 12.63 41.46
CA ALA A 80 30.61 13.69 42.18
C ALA A 80 30.31 14.94 41.32
N ASP A 81 31.14 15.23 40.32
CA ASP A 81 30.95 16.34 39.37
C ASP A 81 30.20 15.93 38.09
N GLY A 82 29.52 14.80 38.13
CA GLY A 82 28.52 14.38 37.13
C GLY A 82 27.25 15.24 37.18
N LYS A 83 27.38 16.58 37.12
CA LYS A 83 26.26 17.48 36.86
C LYS A 83 25.75 17.20 35.46
N GLN A 84 24.73 16.35 35.38
CA GLN A 84 23.81 16.31 34.27
C GLN A 84 23.32 17.75 34.05
N GLU A 85 23.60 18.34 32.88
CA GLU A 85 23.13 19.70 32.57
C GLU A 85 21.63 19.75 32.82
N GLU A 86 21.19 20.67 33.69
CA GLU A 86 19.77 20.92 33.87
C GLU A 86 19.21 21.34 32.51
N ASP A 87 18.14 20.66 32.10
CA ASP A 87 17.51 20.86 30.80
C ASP A 87 17.21 22.35 30.60
N PRO A 88 17.71 23.00 29.52
CA PRO A 88 17.56 24.45 29.34
C PRO A 88 16.11 24.89 29.10
N ARG A 89 15.15 23.96 29.13
CA ARG A 89 13.71 24.26 29.14
C ARG A 89 13.31 24.90 30.47
N PRO A 90 12.61 26.06 30.46
CA PRO A 90 12.10 26.67 31.68
C PRO A 90 11.12 25.72 32.41
N PRO A 91 10.97 25.84 33.74
CA PRO A 91 10.04 25.02 34.52
C PRO A 91 8.61 25.06 33.97
N ASP A 92 7.87 23.96 34.12
CA ASP A 92 6.45 23.85 33.75
C ASP A 92 5.63 24.91 34.52
N ASP A 93 5.26 26.00 33.84
CA ASP A 93 4.39 27.06 34.38
C ASP A 93 2.91 26.66 34.17
N PRO A 94 2.16 26.36 35.26
CA PRO A 94 0.79 25.85 35.16
C PRO A 94 -0.23 26.88 34.67
N ASP A 95 0.08 28.18 34.72
CA ASP A 95 -0.86 29.27 34.43
C ASP A 95 -0.68 29.89 33.02
N ASN A 96 0.16 29.31 32.14
CA ASN A 96 0.40 29.84 30.80
C ASN A 96 -0.83 29.70 29.87
N PRO A 97 -1.45 30.81 29.40
CA PRO A 97 -2.67 30.76 28.57
C PRO A 97 -2.47 30.23 27.15
N TYR A 98 -1.23 29.96 26.70
CA TYR A 98 -0.93 29.48 25.34
C TYR A 98 -0.51 28.01 25.24
N GLY A 99 -0.42 27.29 26.38
CA GLY A 99 -0.32 25.82 26.42
C GLY A 99 0.98 25.22 25.85
N PHE A 100 1.86 24.73 26.73
CA PHE A 100 3.08 24.05 26.28
C PHE A 100 2.78 22.73 25.56
N LEU A 101 3.27 22.63 24.33
CA LEU A 101 3.20 21.41 23.53
C LEU A 101 4.13 20.34 24.12
N LYS A 102 3.57 19.42 24.90
CA LYS A 102 4.25 18.19 25.32
C LYS A 102 4.58 17.33 24.11
N PHE A 103 5.81 17.47 23.61
CA PHE A 103 6.46 16.45 22.81
C PHE A 103 7.03 15.36 23.74
N PRO A 104 7.11 14.10 23.31
CA PRO A 104 7.77 13.06 24.11
C PRO A 104 9.24 13.40 24.39
N SER A 105 9.81 12.84 25.46
CA SER A 105 11.23 13.02 25.80
C SER A 105 12.16 12.38 24.76
N GLY A 106 13.23 13.09 24.37
CA GLY A 106 14.29 12.56 23.50
C GLY A 106 14.18 12.90 22.00
N TYR A 107 13.31 13.83 21.59
CA TYR A 107 13.04 14.11 20.18
C TYR A 107 13.45 15.54 19.77
N ALA A 108 14.14 15.66 18.64
CA ALA A 108 14.53 16.96 18.09
C ALA A 108 13.30 17.74 17.58
N VAL A 109 13.22 19.03 17.91
CA VAL A 109 12.09 19.87 17.52
C VAL A 109 12.20 20.27 16.04
N GLU A 110 11.53 19.53 15.15
CA GLU A 110 11.25 20.06 13.82
C GLU A 110 10.29 21.24 13.93
N ILE A 111 10.82 22.44 13.71
CA ILE A 111 10.07 23.71 13.81
C ILE A 111 9.00 23.77 12.71
N ALA A 112 7.81 23.27 13.03
CA ALA A 112 6.61 23.45 12.22
C ALA A 112 6.06 24.87 12.45
N SER A 113 5.58 25.52 11.39
CA SER A 113 4.79 26.75 11.59
C SER A 113 3.49 26.40 12.33
N LEU A 114 3.12 27.24 13.30
CA LEU A 114 1.92 27.02 14.11
C LEU A 114 0.66 26.83 13.24
N ALA A 115 0.57 27.56 12.13
CA ALA A 115 -0.53 27.46 11.17
C ALA A 115 -0.65 26.09 10.47
N LEU A 116 0.46 25.38 10.20
CA LEU A 116 0.41 23.99 9.70
C LEU A 116 -0.10 23.04 10.80
N LYS A 117 0.36 23.24 12.04
CA LYS A 117 -0.02 22.39 13.18
C LYS A 117 -1.48 22.57 13.59
N VAL A 118 -1.98 23.81 13.61
CA VAL A 118 -3.38 24.15 13.89
C VAL A 118 -4.30 23.60 12.79
N ARG A 119 -3.94 23.77 11.50
CA ARG A 119 -4.69 23.15 10.39
C ARG A 119 -4.60 21.62 10.38
N GLY A 120 -3.54 21.05 10.95
CA GLY A 120 -3.33 19.60 11.02
C GLY A 120 -2.76 19.02 9.73
N ASP A 121 -2.16 19.85 8.89
CA ASP A 121 -1.65 19.48 7.56
C ASP A 121 -0.59 18.38 7.66
N VAL A 122 -0.60 17.44 6.71
CA VAL A 122 0.40 16.38 6.62
C VAL A 122 1.66 16.93 5.95
N ARG A 123 2.79 16.95 6.67
CA ARG A 123 4.10 17.38 6.15
C ARG A 123 4.93 16.18 5.71
N ARG A 124 4.81 15.04 6.38
CA ARG A 124 5.43 13.77 6.00
C ARG A 124 4.39 12.66 5.91
N CYS A 125 4.31 12.05 4.74
CA CYS A 125 3.44 10.91 4.46
C CYS A 125 4.30 9.69 4.07
N CYS A 126 4.08 8.55 4.71
CA CYS A 126 4.58 7.26 4.23
C CYS A 126 3.45 6.50 3.53
N CYS A 127 3.71 5.90 2.38
CA CYS A 127 2.79 4.98 1.73
C CYS A 127 3.40 3.58 1.70
N VAL A 128 2.78 2.62 2.39
CA VAL A 128 3.19 1.21 2.43
C VAL A 128 2.31 0.45 1.43
N ILE A 129 2.89 0.03 0.31
CA ILE A 129 2.12 -0.39 -0.87
C ILE A 129 2.37 -1.86 -1.17
N SER A 130 1.34 -2.66 -0.86
CA SER A 130 1.18 -4.05 -1.28
C SER A 130 1.05 -4.15 -2.80
N GLY A 131 1.63 -5.19 -3.37
CA GLY A 131 1.52 -5.50 -4.80
C GLY A 131 2.84 -5.50 -5.58
N GLY A 132 2.70 -5.77 -6.87
CA GLY A 132 3.79 -5.67 -7.83
C GLY A 132 3.81 -4.32 -8.53
N VAL A 133 4.34 -4.32 -9.75
CA VAL A 133 4.43 -3.13 -10.61
C VAL A 133 3.06 -2.52 -10.91
N TYR A 134 2.05 -3.36 -11.13
CA TYR A 134 0.72 -2.93 -11.56
C TYR A 134 -0.01 -2.13 -10.48
N GLU A 135 -0.07 -2.68 -9.27
CA GLU A 135 -0.76 -2.10 -8.12
C GLU A 135 -0.07 -0.80 -7.67
N ASN A 136 1.28 -0.79 -7.62
CA ASN A 136 2.06 0.40 -7.29
C ASN A 136 1.86 1.54 -8.30
N LEU A 137 1.72 1.23 -9.59
CA LEU A 137 1.44 2.22 -10.65
C LEU A 137 0.04 2.85 -10.50
N LEU A 138 -0.98 2.04 -10.18
CA LEU A 138 -2.34 2.53 -9.94
C LEU A 138 -2.49 3.36 -8.65
N PHE A 139 -1.48 3.38 -7.77
CA PHE A 139 -1.44 4.27 -6.62
C PHE A 139 -0.97 5.70 -6.95
N PHE A 140 -0.44 5.97 -8.15
CA PHE A 140 0.09 7.31 -8.51
C PHE A 140 -0.96 8.45 -8.42
N PRO A 141 -2.24 8.26 -8.80
CA PRO A 141 -3.31 9.23 -8.55
C PRO A 141 -3.44 9.63 -7.08
N ALA A 142 -3.31 8.68 -6.14
CA ALA A 142 -3.38 8.96 -4.71
C ALA A 142 -2.18 9.81 -4.25
N ILE A 143 -0.97 9.53 -4.75
CA ILE A 143 0.23 10.35 -4.47
C ILE A 143 0.06 11.79 -4.96
N GLN A 144 -0.50 11.99 -6.16
CA GLN A 144 -0.77 13.34 -6.66
C GLN A 144 -1.89 14.02 -5.86
N LEU A 145 -2.96 13.30 -5.49
CA LEU A 145 -4.03 13.83 -4.62
C LEU A 145 -3.49 14.31 -3.26
N ILE A 146 -2.55 13.57 -2.66
CA ILE A 146 -1.89 13.96 -1.40
C ILE A 146 -1.06 15.24 -1.59
N LYS A 147 -0.34 15.40 -2.72
CA LYS A 147 0.40 16.63 -3.05
C LYS A 147 -0.53 17.83 -3.28
N ASP A 148 -1.65 17.61 -3.96
CA ASP A 148 -2.62 18.66 -4.26
C ASP A 148 -3.35 19.13 -2.99
N ARG A 149 -3.65 18.21 -2.06
CA ARG A 149 -4.28 18.51 -0.78
C ARG A 149 -3.32 19.16 0.23
N TYR A 150 -2.05 18.75 0.25
CA TYR A 150 -1.06 19.22 1.21
C TYR A 150 0.17 19.82 0.50
N PRO A 151 0.13 21.12 0.17
CA PRO A 151 1.27 21.81 -0.44
C PRO A 151 2.55 21.66 0.40
N GLY A 152 3.62 21.13 -0.22
CA GLY A 152 4.91 20.92 0.44
C GLY A 152 5.09 19.57 1.15
N VAL A 153 4.07 18.70 1.18
CA VAL A 153 4.19 17.35 1.78
C VAL A 153 5.34 16.56 1.16
N GLN A 154 6.14 15.93 2.00
CA GLN A 154 7.19 14.97 1.64
C GLN A 154 6.56 13.58 1.66
N ILE A 155 6.61 12.87 0.53
CA ILE A 155 6.01 11.54 0.38
C ILE A 155 7.15 10.53 0.22
N ASP A 156 7.22 9.59 1.15
CA ASP A 156 8.07 8.41 1.04
C ASP A 156 7.20 7.17 0.80
N VAL A 157 7.78 6.17 0.13
CA VAL A 157 7.10 4.91 -0.18
C VAL A 157 7.89 3.73 0.35
N VAL A 158 7.18 2.71 0.81
CA VAL A 158 7.70 1.37 1.12
C VAL A 158 6.95 0.39 0.23
N ALA A 159 7.68 -0.42 -0.53
CA ALA A 159 7.10 -1.43 -1.41
C ALA A 159 8.10 -2.59 -1.63
N SER A 160 7.60 -3.71 -2.16
CA SER A 160 8.42 -4.80 -2.68
C SER A 160 9.49 -4.28 -3.66
N GLU A 161 10.61 -4.98 -3.84
CA GLU A 161 11.72 -4.52 -4.69
C GLU A 161 11.26 -4.14 -6.13
N ARG A 162 10.32 -4.91 -6.68
CA ARG A 162 9.73 -4.65 -8.01
C ARG A 162 8.71 -3.51 -7.97
N GLY A 163 7.91 -3.39 -6.91
CA GLY A 163 7.01 -2.26 -6.70
C GLY A 163 7.78 -0.93 -6.59
N LYS A 164 8.86 -0.91 -5.81
CA LYS A 164 9.79 0.23 -5.64
C LYS A 164 10.29 0.81 -6.96
N GLN A 165 10.61 -0.04 -7.95
CA GLN A 165 11.13 0.42 -9.25
C GLN A 165 10.11 1.32 -9.99
N THR A 166 8.81 1.19 -9.74
CA THR A 166 7.81 2.08 -10.37
C THR A 166 8.05 3.55 -10.03
N TYR A 167 8.55 3.88 -8.85
CA TYR A 167 8.71 5.27 -8.41
C TYR A 167 9.81 6.03 -9.12
N GLU A 168 10.63 5.37 -9.95
CA GLU A 168 11.46 6.05 -10.97
C GLU A 168 10.63 6.89 -11.95
N LEU A 169 9.34 6.55 -12.09
CA LEU A 169 8.36 7.25 -12.93
C LEU A 169 7.53 8.33 -12.19
N ASN A 170 7.75 8.56 -10.89
CA ASN A 170 6.93 9.46 -10.09
C ASN A 170 7.74 10.54 -9.37
N LYS A 171 7.82 11.73 -9.98
CA LYS A 171 8.50 12.91 -9.43
C LYS A 171 8.01 13.40 -8.05
N ASN A 172 6.86 12.94 -7.57
CA ASN A 172 6.26 13.41 -6.32
C ASN A 172 6.80 12.66 -5.09
N VAL A 173 7.36 11.48 -5.29
CA VAL A 173 7.99 10.65 -4.25
C VAL A 173 9.42 11.12 -4.02
N ARG A 174 9.79 11.26 -2.75
CA ARG A 174 11.15 11.65 -2.32
C ARG A 174 12.05 10.41 -2.18
N TRP A 175 11.61 9.43 -1.41
CA TRP A 175 12.34 8.17 -1.19
C TRP A 175 11.44 6.96 -1.36
N ALA A 176 11.98 5.91 -1.96
CA ALA A 176 11.33 4.60 -2.07
C ALA A 176 12.23 3.53 -1.42
N ASN A 177 11.80 3.01 -0.28
CA ASN A 177 12.46 1.93 0.45
C ASN A 177 12.01 0.58 -0.11
N ALA A 178 12.91 -0.39 -0.16
CA ALA A 178 12.57 -1.78 -0.46
C ALA A 178 12.26 -2.48 0.86
N TYR A 179 11.08 -3.06 0.97
CA TYR A 179 10.65 -4.00 2.01
C TYR A 179 9.32 -4.55 1.51
N ASP A 180 9.20 -5.86 1.35
CA ASP A 180 7.95 -6.44 0.84
C ASP A 180 6.91 -6.44 1.96
N PRO A 181 5.87 -5.58 1.91
CA PRO A 181 4.84 -5.62 2.94
C PRO A 181 4.05 -6.93 2.87
N ASP A 182 4.05 -7.64 1.73
CA ASP A 182 3.22 -8.81 1.50
C ASP A 182 3.77 -10.08 2.13
N ASP A 183 5.05 -10.12 2.48
CA ASP A 183 5.63 -11.22 3.26
C ASP A 183 4.82 -11.45 4.55
N GLU A 184 4.57 -12.72 4.86
CA GLU A 184 3.89 -13.17 6.05
C GLU A 184 4.88 -13.39 7.21
N PHE A 185 6.13 -13.72 6.90
CA PHE A 185 7.17 -14.08 7.85
C PHE A 185 8.51 -13.37 7.51
N PRO A 186 8.53 -12.02 7.46
CA PRO A 186 9.74 -11.26 7.18
C PRO A 186 10.83 -11.58 8.21
N GLU A 187 12.10 -11.57 7.76
CA GLU A 187 13.22 -11.82 8.66
C GLU A 187 13.24 -10.78 9.80
N PRO A 188 13.44 -11.18 11.07
CA PRO A 188 13.42 -10.24 12.19
C PRO A 188 14.43 -9.08 12.05
N ALA A 189 15.55 -9.29 11.37
CA ALA A 189 16.53 -8.26 11.05
C ALA A 189 15.96 -7.21 10.07
N GLU A 190 15.39 -7.64 8.95
CA GLU A 190 14.76 -6.73 7.97
C GLU A 190 13.56 -5.97 8.56
N TYR A 191 12.76 -6.67 9.36
CA TYR A 191 11.61 -6.08 10.06
C TYR A 191 12.05 -4.99 11.05
N THR A 192 13.06 -5.27 11.89
CA THR A 192 13.54 -4.29 12.88
C THR A 192 14.28 -3.12 12.24
N ASP A 193 15.07 -3.35 11.18
CA ASP A 193 15.69 -2.27 10.41
C ASP A 193 14.63 -1.37 9.76
N MET A 194 13.63 -1.94 9.07
CA MET A 194 12.58 -1.14 8.44
C MET A 194 11.77 -0.33 9.46
N VAL A 195 11.44 -0.92 10.61
CA VAL A 195 10.82 -0.19 11.72
C VAL A 195 11.73 0.95 12.20
N GLY A 196 13.04 0.72 12.35
CA GLY A 196 14.02 1.76 12.68
C GLY A 196 14.04 2.91 11.66
N VAL A 197 14.11 2.59 10.37
CA VAL A 197 14.08 3.56 9.26
C VAL A 197 12.79 4.38 9.26
N LEU A 198 11.64 3.76 9.52
CA LEU A 198 10.36 4.46 9.54
C LEU A 198 10.22 5.36 10.78
N LYS A 199 10.62 4.90 11.96
CA LYS A 199 10.58 5.70 13.20
C LYS A 199 11.51 6.91 13.13
N ASN A 200 12.70 6.77 12.56
CA ASN A 200 13.67 7.86 12.43
C ASN A 200 13.18 9.00 11.50
N ARG A 201 12.19 8.76 10.63
CA ARG A 201 11.71 9.75 9.64
C ARG A 201 10.52 10.59 10.09
N TYR A 202 9.83 10.22 11.17
CA TYR A 202 8.68 10.94 11.74
C TYR A 202 7.59 11.31 10.72
N TYR A 203 6.68 10.37 10.44
CA TYR A 203 5.55 10.63 9.56
C TYR A 203 4.37 11.23 10.33
N ASP A 204 3.72 12.26 9.78
CA ASP A 204 2.44 12.73 10.29
C ASP A 204 1.32 11.73 9.89
N MET A 205 1.41 11.14 8.70
CA MET A 205 0.46 10.16 8.16
C MET A 205 1.15 8.94 7.56
N VAL A 206 0.61 7.75 7.79
CA VAL A 206 1.00 6.50 7.14
C VAL A 206 -0.24 5.87 6.50
N LEU A 207 -0.18 5.68 5.19
CA LEU A 207 -1.21 5.01 4.40
C LEU A 207 -0.73 3.60 4.03
N SER A 208 -1.60 2.60 4.10
CA SER A 208 -1.28 1.22 3.74
C SER A 208 -2.31 0.60 2.81
N THR A 209 -1.84 -0.04 1.73
CA THR A 209 -2.67 -0.85 0.84
C THR A 209 -2.65 -2.35 1.16
N LYS A 210 -1.80 -2.83 2.08
CA LYS A 210 -1.93 -4.22 2.58
C LYS A 210 -3.18 -4.33 3.46
N LEU A 211 -3.91 -5.43 3.32
CA LEU A 211 -4.99 -5.77 4.24
C LEU A 211 -4.41 -6.03 5.63
N ALA A 212 -4.76 -5.18 6.59
CA ALA A 212 -4.24 -5.24 7.94
C ALA A 212 -5.01 -6.26 8.77
N GLY A 213 -4.31 -7.31 9.20
CA GLY A 213 -4.57 -8.00 10.46
C GLY A 213 -3.74 -7.39 11.59
N LEU A 214 -3.77 -8.01 12.77
CA LEU A 214 -3.08 -7.52 13.96
C LEU A 214 -1.57 -7.24 13.74
N GLY A 215 -0.85 -8.14 13.05
CA GLY A 215 0.59 -8.00 12.81
C GLY A 215 0.94 -6.76 11.97
N HIS A 216 0.29 -6.58 10.82
CA HIS A 216 0.52 -5.41 9.97
C HIS A 216 0.06 -4.10 10.65
N ALA A 217 -1.06 -4.15 11.39
CA ALA A 217 -1.50 -3.01 12.19
C ALA A 217 -0.48 -2.63 13.28
N ALA A 218 0.19 -3.61 13.91
CA ALA A 218 1.26 -3.40 14.86
C ALA A 218 2.53 -2.82 14.21
N PHE A 219 2.92 -3.30 13.02
CA PHE A 219 3.99 -2.70 12.23
C PHE A 219 3.74 -1.21 11.95
N LEU A 220 2.53 -0.87 11.47
CA LEU A 220 2.14 0.53 11.24
C LEU A 220 2.08 1.34 12.54
N PHE A 221 1.61 0.77 13.64
CA PHE A 221 1.59 1.42 14.96
C PHE A 221 2.98 1.79 15.47
N MET A 222 3.97 0.91 15.30
CA MET A 222 5.34 1.17 15.73
C MET A 222 6.01 2.35 15.01
N THR A 223 5.51 2.78 13.84
CA THR A 223 5.98 4.01 13.17
C THR A 223 5.70 5.30 13.96
N THR A 224 4.85 5.24 15.00
CA THR A 224 4.41 6.38 15.84
C THR A 224 3.74 7.54 15.10
N ALA A 225 3.31 7.34 13.85
CA ALA A 225 2.61 8.36 13.08
C ALA A 225 1.24 8.71 13.67
N ARG A 226 0.80 9.97 13.50
CA ARG A 226 -0.49 10.46 14.02
C ARG A 226 -1.65 9.73 13.37
N ASP A 227 -1.68 9.74 12.05
CA ASP A 227 -2.77 9.16 11.25
C ASP A 227 -2.27 7.85 10.63
N ARG A 228 -2.78 6.71 11.08
CA ARG A 228 -2.39 5.37 10.59
C ARG A 228 -3.58 4.74 9.91
N VAL A 229 -3.56 4.69 8.59
CA VAL A 229 -4.73 4.38 7.77
C VAL A 229 -4.44 3.16 6.90
N SER A 230 -5.27 2.14 6.98
CA SER A 230 -5.11 0.92 6.18
C SER A 230 -6.44 0.31 5.78
N TYR A 231 -6.44 -0.42 4.68
CA TYR A 231 -7.43 -1.47 4.50
C TYR A 231 -7.25 -2.54 5.59
N ILE A 232 -8.36 -3.13 6.04
CA ILE A 232 -8.40 -4.28 6.95
C ILE A 232 -9.03 -5.48 6.23
N TYR A 233 -8.81 -6.70 6.73
CA TYR A 233 -9.50 -7.87 6.19
C TYR A 233 -11.03 -7.77 6.40
N PRO A 234 -11.87 -8.18 5.42
CA PRO A 234 -13.33 -8.23 5.56
C PRO A 234 -13.82 -9.42 6.41
N ASN A 235 -12.95 -10.07 7.19
CA ASN A 235 -13.24 -11.27 7.96
C ASN A 235 -12.54 -11.25 9.34
N VAL A 236 -12.56 -12.38 10.06
CA VAL A 236 -11.97 -12.52 11.40
C VAL A 236 -10.49 -12.16 11.49
N ASN A 237 -9.73 -12.16 10.39
CA ASN A 237 -8.30 -11.83 10.39
C ASN A 237 -8.03 -10.35 10.68
N ALA A 238 -9.04 -9.47 10.61
CA ALA A 238 -8.95 -8.07 11.03
C ALA A 238 -9.08 -7.86 12.55
N ALA A 239 -9.31 -8.91 13.34
CA ALA A 239 -9.45 -8.82 14.79
C ALA A 239 -8.23 -8.10 15.42
N GLY A 240 -8.50 -7.07 16.22
CA GLY A 240 -7.49 -6.24 16.88
C GLY A 240 -6.81 -5.18 16.00
N ALA A 241 -6.91 -5.23 14.66
CA ALA A 241 -6.25 -4.26 13.78
C ALA A 241 -6.71 -2.81 14.04
N GLY A 242 -8.01 -2.61 14.26
CA GLY A 242 -8.60 -1.31 14.56
C GLY A 242 -8.22 -0.69 15.92
N LEU A 243 -7.55 -1.44 16.82
CA LEU A 243 -7.00 -0.87 18.06
C LEU A 243 -5.68 -0.11 17.83
N LEU A 244 -5.02 -0.41 16.72
CA LEU A 244 -3.66 0.06 16.39
C LEU A 244 -3.67 1.07 15.24
N LEU A 245 -4.70 1.04 14.40
CA LEU A 245 -4.95 2.00 13.30
C LEU A 245 -5.82 3.18 13.78
N SER A 246 -5.69 4.33 13.10
CA SER A 246 -6.53 5.52 13.34
C SER A 246 -7.83 5.47 12.51
N ASP A 247 -7.73 5.05 11.25
CA ASP A 247 -8.85 4.88 10.32
C ASP A 247 -8.70 3.55 9.57
N THR A 248 -9.82 2.92 9.22
CA THR A 248 -9.84 1.63 8.52
C THR A 248 -10.80 1.61 7.33
N PHE A 249 -10.47 0.80 6.33
CA PHE A 249 -11.30 0.58 5.13
C PHE A 249 -11.61 -0.92 4.98
N VAL A 250 -12.86 -1.27 4.69
CA VAL A 250 -13.28 -2.67 4.47
C VAL A 250 -13.47 -2.89 2.96
N PRO A 251 -12.60 -3.69 2.31
CA PRO A 251 -12.71 -3.96 0.88
C PRO A 251 -13.80 -4.98 0.57
N ASP A 252 -14.26 -4.99 -0.68
CA ASP A 252 -15.30 -5.91 -1.15
C ASP A 252 -14.80 -7.37 -1.27
N SER A 253 -13.48 -7.57 -1.38
CA SER A 253 -12.84 -8.89 -1.51
C SER A 253 -11.52 -8.98 -0.71
N LEU A 254 -10.98 -10.20 -0.62
CA LEU A 254 -9.70 -10.49 0.04
C LEU A 254 -8.47 -10.02 -0.74
N ASN A 255 -8.64 -9.55 -1.98
CA ASN A 255 -7.56 -9.05 -2.83
C ASN A 255 -7.99 -7.74 -3.48
N LEU A 256 -7.44 -6.60 -3.00
CA LEU A 256 -7.77 -5.27 -3.56
C LEU A 256 -7.63 -5.22 -5.09
N SER A 257 -6.66 -5.96 -5.63
CA SER A 257 -6.36 -6.02 -7.06
C SER A 257 -7.56 -6.48 -7.90
N ASP A 258 -8.48 -7.27 -7.33
CA ASP A 258 -9.74 -7.66 -7.97
C ASP A 258 -10.58 -6.43 -8.36
N GLY A 259 -10.45 -5.32 -7.63
CA GLY A 259 -11.12 -4.03 -7.86
C GLY A 259 -10.69 -3.32 -9.16
N GLY A 260 -9.65 -3.82 -9.83
CA GLY A 260 -9.17 -3.27 -11.09
C GLY A 260 -8.66 -1.83 -10.98
N TYR A 261 -8.98 -0.99 -11.95
CA TYR A 261 -8.46 0.39 -12.02
C TYR A 261 -8.82 1.24 -10.79
N ASN A 262 -9.96 0.96 -10.16
CA ASN A 262 -10.50 1.71 -9.01
C ASN A 262 -10.32 0.97 -7.67
N MET A 263 -9.35 0.06 -7.56
CA MET A 263 -9.10 -0.72 -6.33
C MET A 263 -8.95 0.14 -5.07
N TYR A 264 -8.34 1.33 -5.18
CA TYR A 264 -8.10 2.22 -4.04
C TYR A 264 -9.21 3.27 -3.80
N HIS A 265 -10.40 3.12 -4.40
CA HIS A 265 -11.44 4.14 -4.37
C HIS A 265 -11.87 4.59 -2.96
N GLN A 266 -11.93 3.67 -1.98
CA GLN A 266 -12.29 4.00 -0.60
C GLN A 266 -11.24 4.92 0.07
N MET A 267 -9.95 4.58 -0.07
CA MET A 267 -8.84 5.40 0.43
C MET A 267 -8.77 6.74 -0.31
N VAL A 268 -8.97 6.75 -1.62
CA VAL A 268 -8.95 7.95 -2.46
C VAL A 268 -10.14 8.87 -2.13
N ASP A 269 -11.33 8.33 -1.85
CA ASP A 269 -12.45 9.12 -1.32
C ASP A 269 -12.10 9.74 0.03
N TRP A 270 -11.59 8.95 0.98
CA TRP A 270 -11.19 9.43 2.31
C TRP A 270 -10.15 10.56 2.23
N LEU A 271 -9.12 10.40 1.38
CA LEU A 271 -8.13 11.45 1.09
C LEU A 271 -8.76 12.70 0.48
N GLY A 272 -9.74 12.54 -0.41
CA GLY A 272 -10.45 13.64 -1.06
C GLY A 272 -11.46 14.37 -0.18
N ARG A 273 -11.79 13.87 1.03
CA ARG A 273 -12.86 14.46 1.87
C ARG A 273 -12.56 15.92 2.22
N PRO A 274 -13.58 16.81 2.18
CA PRO A 274 -13.41 18.17 2.67
C PRO A 274 -13.13 18.15 4.18
N PHE A 275 -12.17 18.96 4.62
CA PHE A 275 -11.75 19.02 6.01
C PHE A 275 -11.19 20.41 6.32
N ARG A 276 -11.61 21.02 7.44
CA ARG A 276 -11.13 22.33 7.92
C ARG A 276 -11.00 23.37 6.78
N GLU A 277 -12.15 23.68 6.17
CA GLU A 277 -12.31 24.66 5.08
C GLU A 277 -11.64 24.30 3.73
N VAL A 278 -10.89 23.18 3.65
CA VAL A 278 -10.39 22.66 2.37
C VAL A 278 -11.55 21.97 1.63
N PRO A 279 -11.86 22.35 0.36
CA PRO A 279 -12.90 21.71 -0.43
C PRO A 279 -12.53 20.29 -0.87
N ARG A 280 -13.50 19.55 -1.40
CA ARG A 280 -13.27 18.20 -1.95
C ARG A 280 -12.36 18.28 -3.17
N GLN A 281 -11.15 17.72 -3.08
CA GLN A 281 -10.19 17.71 -4.18
C GLN A 281 -10.55 16.58 -5.18
N PRO A 282 -10.64 16.86 -6.50
CA PRO A 282 -10.90 15.82 -7.50
C PRO A 282 -9.69 14.88 -7.64
N VAL A 283 -9.96 13.62 -7.98
CA VAL A 283 -8.92 12.62 -8.19
C VAL A 283 -8.19 12.93 -9.51
N PRO A 284 -6.86 13.16 -9.50
CA PRO A 284 -6.12 13.42 -10.72
C PRO A 284 -5.98 12.14 -11.57
N PRO A 285 -5.91 12.25 -12.92
CA PRO A 285 -5.71 11.09 -13.78
C PRO A 285 -4.32 10.48 -13.59
N LEU A 286 -4.18 9.18 -13.90
CA LEU A 286 -2.89 8.50 -13.92
C LEU A 286 -1.92 9.19 -14.89
N ARG A 287 -0.75 9.59 -14.39
CA ARG A 287 0.32 10.24 -15.16
C ARG A 287 1.67 9.72 -14.70
N VAL A 288 2.59 9.55 -15.65
CA VAL A 288 3.98 9.12 -15.40
C VAL A 288 4.99 10.10 -15.99
N SER A 289 6.08 10.35 -15.28
CA SER A 289 7.22 11.17 -15.70
C SER A 289 8.41 10.29 -16.04
N ILE A 290 8.94 10.39 -17.27
CA ILE A 290 10.04 9.55 -17.75
C ILE A 290 11.31 10.40 -17.82
N SER A 291 12.40 9.95 -17.20
CA SER A 291 13.67 10.69 -17.19
C SER A 291 14.36 10.67 -18.55
N ARG A 292 15.12 11.73 -18.87
CA ARG A 292 15.83 11.85 -20.16
C ARG A 292 16.83 10.71 -20.39
N LYS A 293 17.66 10.40 -19.38
CA LYS A 293 18.66 9.31 -19.42
C LYS A 293 18.01 7.96 -19.75
N LEU A 294 16.82 7.71 -19.22
CA LEU A 294 16.09 6.45 -19.43
C LEU A 294 15.56 6.34 -20.87
N LYS A 295 15.17 7.45 -21.50
CA LYS A 295 14.83 7.47 -22.93
C LYS A 295 16.04 7.15 -23.81
N GLU A 296 17.17 7.81 -23.56
CA GLU A 296 18.42 7.60 -24.32
C GLU A 296 18.88 6.13 -24.26
N VAL A 297 18.76 5.47 -23.10
CA VAL A 297 19.06 4.02 -22.94
C VAL A 297 18.07 3.12 -23.68
N VAL A 298 16.79 3.46 -23.72
CA VAL A 298 15.76 2.66 -24.40
C VAL A 298 15.77 2.88 -25.92
N GLU A 299 16.12 4.08 -26.37
CA GLU A 299 16.35 4.41 -27.79
C GLU A 299 17.43 3.51 -28.39
N ALA A 300 18.61 3.45 -27.76
CA ALA A 300 19.67 2.53 -28.16
C ALA A 300 19.25 1.04 -28.13
N LYS A 301 18.35 0.63 -27.23
CA LYS A 301 17.83 -0.74 -27.18
C LYS A 301 16.92 -1.08 -28.37
N TYR A 302 15.94 -0.24 -28.68
CA TYR A 302 15.01 -0.53 -29.78
C TYR A 302 15.66 -0.34 -31.16
N GLU A 303 16.59 0.61 -31.30
CA GLU A 303 17.36 0.79 -32.53
C GLU A 303 18.25 -0.43 -32.82
N LYS A 304 18.89 -1.01 -31.79
CA LYS A 304 19.63 -2.28 -31.94
C LYS A 304 18.73 -3.45 -32.36
N ALA A 305 17.45 -3.44 -31.98
CA ALA A 305 16.45 -4.42 -32.40
C ALA A 305 15.80 -4.10 -33.76
N GLY A 306 16.33 -3.13 -34.53
CA GLY A 306 15.84 -2.75 -35.85
C GLY A 306 14.63 -1.81 -35.88
N ALA A 307 14.04 -1.51 -34.72
CA ALA A 307 12.86 -0.66 -34.61
C ALA A 307 13.22 0.84 -34.68
N LYS A 308 12.31 1.66 -35.23
CA LYS A 308 12.47 3.12 -35.35
C LYS A 308 11.37 3.85 -34.57
N LYS A 309 11.74 4.94 -33.89
CA LYS A 309 10.83 5.80 -33.12
C LYS A 309 9.55 6.11 -33.89
N GLY A 310 8.39 5.87 -33.26
CA GLY A 310 7.07 6.08 -33.85
C GLY A 310 6.66 5.08 -34.94
N LYS A 311 7.49 4.08 -35.25
CA LYS A 311 7.26 3.06 -36.30
C LYS A 311 7.28 1.62 -35.79
N TYR A 312 7.08 1.43 -34.49
CA TYR A 312 6.86 0.11 -33.89
C TYR A 312 5.61 0.08 -33.00
N VAL A 313 5.00 -1.10 -32.87
CA VAL A 313 3.95 -1.40 -31.90
C VAL A 313 4.55 -2.28 -30.81
N VAL A 314 4.35 -1.91 -29.55
CA VAL A 314 4.83 -2.71 -28.41
C VAL A 314 3.89 -3.88 -28.17
N ILE A 315 4.41 -5.10 -28.19
CA ILE A 315 3.70 -6.33 -27.80
C ILE A 315 4.17 -6.73 -26.39
N HIS A 316 3.23 -6.85 -25.44
CA HIS A 316 3.53 -7.15 -24.04
C HIS A 316 2.49 -8.09 -23.42
N GLY A 317 2.94 -9.04 -22.59
CA GLY A 317 2.08 -10.09 -22.03
C GLY A 317 2.37 -11.49 -22.59
N ILE A 318 3.61 -11.72 -23.03
CA ILE A 318 4.12 -13.04 -23.37
C ILE A 318 4.13 -13.91 -22.11
N LYS A 319 3.62 -15.13 -22.21
CA LYS A 319 3.66 -16.14 -21.15
C LYS A 319 5.10 -16.49 -20.81
N SER A 320 5.46 -16.29 -19.55
CA SER A 320 6.76 -16.63 -18.97
C SER A 320 6.59 -16.83 -17.46
N ASP A 321 7.32 -17.77 -16.89
CA ASP A 321 7.32 -18.04 -15.44
C ASP A 321 8.08 -16.96 -14.63
N SER A 322 8.67 -15.97 -15.32
CA SER A 322 9.42 -14.88 -14.71
C SER A 322 8.52 -13.93 -13.89
N LYS A 323 8.94 -13.62 -12.65
CA LYS A 323 8.38 -12.54 -11.81
C LYS A 323 8.46 -11.14 -12.48
N ALA A 324 9.13 -11.02 -13.63
CA ALA A 324 9.20 -9.79 -14.40
C ALA A 324 8.04 -9.55 -15.39
N SER A 325 7.05 -10.46 -15.49
CA SER A 325 5.90 -10.36 -16.43
C SER A 325 4.97 -9.14 -16.22
N MET A 326 5.06 -8.45 -15.08
CA MET A 326 4.25 -7.26 -14.74
C MET A 326 2.72 -7.44 -14.84
N GLN A 327 2.25 -8.68 -14.65
CA GLN A 327 0.83 -9.03 -14.49
C GLN A 327 0.22 -8.40 -13.22
N SER A 328 -1.10 -8.16 -13.23
CA SER A 328 -1.82 -7.78 -12.00
C SER A 328 -2.14 -9.00 -11.15
N ARG A 329 -2.11 -8.84 -9.83
CA ARG A 329 -2.62 -9.86 -8.90
C ARG A 329 -4.14 -10.08 -8.98
N GLY A 330 -4.88 -9.20 -9.64
CA GLY A 330 -6.34 -9.32 -9.84
C GLY A 330 -6.73 -10.17 -11.04
N ASP A 331 -5.77 -10.64 -11.84
CA ASP A 331 -6.06 -11.38 -13.09
C ASP A 331 -4.96 -12.41 -13.41
N PRO A 332 -5.10 -13.67 -12.97
CA PRO A 332 -4.09 -14.71 -13.20
C PRO A 332 -4.08 -15.25 -14.64
N ASP A 333 -5.18 -15.10 -15.39
CA ASP A 333 -5.27 -15.47 -16.81
C ASP A 333 -4.98 -14.25 -17.69
N SER A 334 -3.79 -13.66 -17.49
CA SER A 334 -3.37 -12.39 -18.09
C SER A 334 -2.14 -12.49 -19.00
N LEU A 335 -1.71 -13.71 -19.37
CA LEU A 335 -0.57 -13.93 -20.27
C LEU A 335 -0.93 -14.86 -21.43
N LEU A 336 -0.45 -14.52 -22.63
CA LEU A 336 -0.70 -15.27 -23.87
C LEU A 336 0.54 -16.06 -24.33
N PRO A 337 0.36 -17.29 -24.86
CA PRO A 337 1.42 -18.04 -25.53
C PRO A 337 2.01 -17.29 -26.74
N ILE A 338 3.25 -17.61 -27.13
CA ILE A 338 3.99 -16.91 -28.19
C ILE A 338 3.36 -17.16 -29.56
N GLU A 339 2.77 -18.34 -29.77
CA GLU A 339 2.12 -18.76 -31.00
C GLU A 339 0.93 -17.84 -31.35
N VAL A 340 0.09 -17.52 -30.35
CA VAL A 340 -1.04 -16.58 -30.50
C VAL A 340 -0.51 -15.16 -30.76
N TRP A 341 0.61 -14.79 -30.14
CA TRP A 341 1.25 -13.49 -30.39
C TRP A 341 1.85 -13.38 -31.79
N ALA A 342 2.38 -14.47 -32.36
CA ALA A 342 2.86 -14.51 -33.74
C ALA A 342 1.70 -14.30 -34.74
N GLU A 343 0.57 -15.00 -34.55
CA GLU A 343 -0.63 -14.82 -35.39
C GLU A 343 -1.19 -13.38 -35.34
N ILE A 344 -1.05 -12.69 -34.21
CA ILE A 344 -1.40 -11.27 -34.06
C ILE A 344 -0.38 -10.38 -34.79
N ALA A 345 0.92 -10.67 -34.64
CA ALA A 345 2.01 -9.90 -35.24
C ALA A 345 2.01 -9.96 -36.78
N ASP A 346 1.65 -11.10 -37.38
CA ASP A 346 1.48 -11.28 -38.83
C ASP A 346 0.47 -10.32 -39.47
N ALA A 347 -0.46 -9.78 -38.68
CA ALA A 347 -1.44 -8.80 -39.15
C ALA A 347 -0.88 -7.37 -39.20
N ILE A 348 0.25 -7.11 -38.56
CA ILE A 348 0.85 -5.78 -38.44
C ILE A 348 1.81 -5.55 -39.61
N ARG A 349 1.30 -4.98 -40.71
CA ARG A 349 2.07 -4.82 -41.97
C ARG A 349 2.81 -3.49 -42.10
N ASP A 350 2.25 -2.41 -41.57
CA ASP A 350 2.76 -1.04 -41.78
C ASP A 350 3.72 -0.56 -40.67
N VAL A 351 3.84 -1.33 -39.59
CA VAL A 351 4.50 -0.94 -38.35
C VAL A 351 5.23 -2.15 -37.76
N THR A 352 6.47 -2.01 -37.29
CA THR A 352 7.24 -3.15 -36.80
C THR A 352 6.66 -3.72 -35.49
N PRO A 353 6.32 -5.02 -35.39
CA PRO A 353 5.99 -5.65 -34.11
C PRO A 353 7.25 -5.71 -33.23
N LEU A 354 7.20 -5.11 -32.03
CA LEU A 354 8.30 -5.11 -31.08
C LEU A 354 7.92 -5.91 -29.84
N PHE A 355 8.45 -7.13 -29.74
CA PHE A 355 8.17 -8.03 -28.62
C PHE A 355 8.98 -7.63 -27.38
N VAL A 356 8.29 -7.43 -26.26
CA VAL A 356 8.93 -7.17 -24.96
C VAL A 356 9.00 -8.46 -24.16
N ILE A 357 10.21 -8.99 -24.00
CA ILE A 357 10.46 -10.21 -23.23
C ILE A 357 10.79 -9.90 -21.76
N PRO A 358 10.27 -10.67 -20.78
CA PRO A 358 10.55 -10.50 -19.36
C PRO A 358 11.85 -11.17 -18.90
N HIS A 359 12.46 -12.01 -19.75
CA HIS A 359 13.77 -12.63 -19.51
C HIS A 359 14.41 -12.97 -20.86
N GLU A 360 15.74 -12.85 -20.98
CA GLU A 360 16.50 -13.16 -22.21
C GLU A 360 16.36 -14.62 -22.69
N LYS A 361 15.80 -15.52 -21.86
CA LYS A 361 15.56 -16.93 -22.22
C LYS A 361 14.37 -17.07 -23.19
N GLU A 362 13.43 -16.13 -23.14
CA GLU A 362 12.29 -16.11 -24.04
C GLU A 362 12.65 -15.56 -25.43
N ARG A 363 13.88 -15.07 -25.62
CA ARG A 363 14.35 -14.57 -26.92
C ARG A 363 14.31 -15.67 -27.97
N GLU A 364 14.97 -16.79 -27.68
CA GLU A 364 15.09 -17.95 -28.56
C GLU A 364 13.71 -18.48 -28.96
N ASN A 365 12.78 -18.58 -27.99
CA ASN A 365 11.39 -18.97 -28.23
C ASN A 365 10.65 -18.03 -29.20
N VAL A 366 10.89 -16.71 -29.14
CA VAL A 366 10.25 -15.72 -30.04
C VAL A 366 10.92 -15.74 -31.43
N GLU A 367 12.24 -15.87 -31.48
CA GLU A 367 13.01 -15.94 -32.73
C GLU A 367 12.73 -17.26 -33.50
N GLU A 368 12.50 -18.38 -32.80
CA GLU A 368 12.09 -19.67 -33.40
C GLU A 368 10.66 -19.66 -33.94
N ILE A 369 9.70 -19.09 -33.18
CA ILE A 369 8.27 -19.15 -33.54
C ILE A 369 7.86 -18.08 -34.57
N PHE A 370 8.47 -16.89 -34.52
CA PHE A 370 8.12 -15.79 -35.43
C PHE A 370 9.09 -15.70 -36.63
N SER A 371 10.36 -15.38 -36.37
CA SER A 371 11.45 -15.30 -37.34
C SER A 371 12.76 -14.90 -36.65
N GLU A 372 13.92 -15.27 -37.21
CA GLU A 372 15.22 -14.73 -36.79
C GLU A 372 15.30 -13.20 -36.90
N ASP A 373 14.52 -12.58 -37.81
CA ASP A 373 14.41 -11.12 -37.98
C ASP A 373 13.44 -10.45 -36.98
N ALA A 374 12.97 -11.16 -35.94
CA ALA A 374 12.05 -10.62 -34.94
C ALA A 374 12.68 -9.45 -34.13
N SER A 375 12.01 -8.30 -34.13
CA SER A 375 12.40 -7.20 -33.23
C SER A 375 12.04 -7.54 -31.78
N VAL A 376 13.01 -8.02 -31.01
CA VAL A 376 12.85 -8.46 -29.61
C VAL A 376 13.71 -7.63 -28.65
N VAL A 377 13.07 -7.00 -27.66
CA VAL A 377 13.74 -6.15 -26.64
C VAL A 377 13.49 -6.67 -25.23
N PHE A 378 14.59 -6.93 -24.50
CA PHE A 378 14.55 -7.22 -23.07
C PHE A 378 14.47 -5.94 -22.22
N ILE A 379 13.46 -5.88 -21.36
CA ILE A 379 13.14 -4.73 -20.51
C ILE A 379 13.22 -5.13 -19.04
N THR A 380 14.09 -4.48 -18.26
CA THR A 380 14.31 -4.84 -16.86
C THR A 380 13.44 -4.09 -15.87
N THR A 381 13.10 -2.81 -16.14
CA THR A 381 12.35 -1.94 -15.21
C THR A 381 11.03 -1.41 -15.81
N PRO A 382 10.04 -1.06 -14.97
CA PRO A 382 8.80 -0.43 -15.43
C PRO A 382 9.02 0.90 -16.17
N GLY A 383 10.04 1.67 -15.80
CA GLY A 383 10.37 2.91 -16.49
C GLY A 383 11.00 2.72 -17.86
N GLN A 384 11.76 1.64 -18.08
CA GLN A 384 12.19 1.26 -19.43
C GLN A 384 10.98 0.92 -20.31
N LEU A 385 10.00 0.16 -19.78
CA LEU A 385 8.75 -0.13 -20.48
C LEU A 385 7.97 1.17 -20.80
N ALA A 386 7.88 2.09 -19.85
CA ALA A 386 7.20 3.38 -20.05
C ALA A 386 7.90 4.27 -21.10
N ALA A 387 9.24 4.25 -21.14
CA ALA A 387 10.01 4.94 -22.16
C ALA A 387 9.77 4.33 -23.56
N LEU A 388 9.72 3.00 -23.64
CA LEU A 388 9.43 2.28 -24.89
C LEU A 388 8.01 2.61 -25.41
N ILE A 389 7.01 2.55 -24.54
CA ILE A 389 5.62 2.91 -24.87
C ILE A 389 5.50 4.40 -25.25
N ASN A 390 6.30 5.29 -24.65
CA ASN A 390 6.30 6.71 -25.04
C ASN A 390 6.74 6.93 -26.49
N ASP A 391 7.62 6.08 -27.00
CA ASP A 391 8.26 6.23 -28.30
C ASP A 391 7.67 5.29 -29.37
N SER A 392 6.71 4.44 -29.01
CA SER A 392 5.96 3.57 -29.94
C SER A 392 4.82 4.29 -30.68
N ALA A 393 4.29 3.68 -31.74
CA ALA A 393 3.04 4.09 -32.39
C ALA A 393 1.81 3.72 -31.54
N GLY A 394 1.87 2.56 -30.88
CA GLY A 394 0.81 2.03 -30.01
C GLY A 394 1.30 0.85 -29.18
N VAL A 395 0.37 0.21 -28.46
CA VAL A 395 0.62 -0.95 -27.60
C VAL A 395 -0.47 -1.99 -27.83
N ILE A 396 -0.10 -3.25 -28.01
CA ILE A 396 -1.01 -4.39 -27.90
C ILE A 396 -0.56 -5.18 -26.67
N ALA A 397 -1.43 -5.31 -25.68
CA ALA A 397 -1.06 -5.97 -24.44
C ALA A 397 -2.24 -6.71 -23.80
N THR A 398 -1.94 -7.77 -23.07
CA THR A 398 -2.86 -8.37 -22.11
C THR A 398 -2.90 -7.54 -20.82
N ASN A 399 -3.68 -7.95 -19.81
CA ASN A 399 -3.86 -7.23 -18.54
C ASN A 399 -2.59 -7.13 -17.67
N THR A 400 -1.68 -6.26 -18.10
CA THR A 400 -0.34 -6.04 -17.56
C THR A 400 -0.09 -4.54 -17.42
N ALA A 401 0.99 -4.17 -16.72
CA ALA A 401 1.32 -2.76 -16.49
C ALA A 401 1.44 -1.92 -17.79
N ALA A 402 1.73 -2.55 -18.94
CA ALA A 402 1.80 -1.91 -20.25
C ALA A 402 0.50 -1.16 -20.62
N VAL A 403 -0.67 -1.72 -20.33
CA VAL A 403 -1.98 -1.08 -20.63
C VAL A 403 -2.15 0.22 -19.83
N GLN A 404 -1.78 0.19 -18.55
CA GLN A 404 -1.88 1.37 -17.68
C GLN A 404 -0.82 2.42 -18.01
N LEU A 405 0.38 2.01 -18.45
CA LEU A 405 1.41 2.92 -18.95
C LEU A 405 1.01 3.58 -20.29
N ALA A 406 0.36 2.84 -21.19
CA ALA A 406 -0.17 3.39 -22.44
C ALA A 406 -1.23 4.48 -22.17
N ASN A 407 -2.19 4.18 -21.28
CA ASN A 407 -3.17 5.14 -20.74
C ASN A 407 -2.48 6.38 -20.14
N ALA A 408 -1.49 6.18 -19.25
CA ALA A 408 -0.73 7.28 -18.62
C ALA A 408 0.09 8.15 -19.58
N ARG A 409 0.41 7.64 -20.78
CA ARG A 409 1.08 8.35 -21.88
C ARG A 409 0.13 8.77 -23.02
N GLN A 410 -1.18 8.53 -22.88
CA GLN A 410 -2.22 8.79 -23.89
C GLN A 410 -1.94 8.14 -25.26
N LYS A 411 -1.29 6.97 -25.24
CA LYS A 411 -0.95 6.19 -26.43
C LYS A 411 -2.12 5.29 -26.82
N PRO A 412 -2.41 5.14 -28.13
CA PRO A 412 -3.35 4.14 -28.61
C PRO A 412 -2.99 2.74 -28.07
N CYS A 413 -3.98 2.03 -27.56
CA CYS A 413 -3.78 0.72 -26.94
C CYS A 413 -4.86 -0.28 -27.33
N ILE A 414 -4.48 -1.50 -27.70
CA ILE A 414 -5.39 -2.65 -27.78
C ILE A 414 -5.12 -3.50 -26.55
N ALA A 415 -6.13 -3.69 -25.71
CA ALA A 415 -6.03 -4.40 -24.46
C ALA A 415 -6.83 -5.72 -24.53
N LEU A 416 -6.14 -6.84 -24.36
CA LEU A 416 -6.69 -8.19 -24.46
C LEU A 416 -7.08 -8.71 -23.08
N PHE A 417 -8.31 -9.20 -22.94
CA PHE A 417 -8.87 -9.70 -21.67
C PHE A 417 -9.58 -11.04 -21.85
N CYS A 418 -9.62 -11.84 -20.77
CA CYS A 418 -10.36 -13.10 -20.78
C CYS A 418 -11.90 -12.89 -20.79
N SER A 419 -12.40 -11.71 -20.35
CA SER A 419 -13.82 -11.33 -20.41
C SER A 419 -14.04 -9.81 -20.54
N GLU A 420 -15.20 -9.40 -21.06
CA GLU A 420 -15.56 -7.99 -21.24
C GLU A 420 -15.73 -7.27 -19.89
N GLU A 421 -16.29 -7.94 -18.89
CA GLU A 421 -16.44 -7.42 -17.52
C GLU A 421 -15.09 -7.04 -16.91
N LYS A 422 -14.07 -7.91 -17.05
CA LYS A 422 -12.70 -7.60 -16.63
C LYS A 422 -12.15 -6.41 -17.40
N GLY A 423 -12.30 -6.38 -18.72
CA GLY A 423 -11.85 -5.26 -19.55
C GLY A 423 -12.39 -3.91 -19.07
N ASN A 424 -13.70 -3.84 -18.82
CA ASN A 424 -14.37 -2.64 -18.29
C ASN A 424 -13.92 -2.27 -16.86
N LYS A 425 -13.55 -3.26 -16.03
CA LYS A 425 -13.07 -3.05 -14.64
C LYS A 425 -11.61 -2.57 -14.58
N PHE A 426 -10.74 -3.08 -15.44
CA PHE A 426 -9.32 -2.71 -15.51
C PHE A 426 -9.06 -1.49 -16.42
N VAL A 427 -9.92 -1.22 -17.41
CA VAL A 427 -9.85 -0.02 -18.26
C VAL A 427 -11.23 0.67 -18.34
N PRO A 428 -11.72 1.26 -17.24
CA PRO A 428 -12.95 2.05 -17.27
C PRO A 428 -12.77 3.24 -18.21
N GLN A 429 -13.82 3.60 -18.96
CA GLN A 429 -13.82 4.68 -19.97
C GLN A 429 -12.76 4.48 -21.07
N ALA A 430 -12.58 3.24 -21.56
CA ALA A 430 -11.57 2.89 -22.56
C ALA A 430 -11.52 3.82 -23.80
N LYS A 431 -12.69 4.27 -24.30
CA LYS A 431 -12.79 5.23 -25.42
C LYS A 431 -12.08 6.56 -25.14
N GLU A 432 -12.24 7.14 -23.95
CA GLU A 432 -11.57 8.38 -23.54
C GLU A 432 -10.05 8.18 -23.41
N LYS A 433 -9.64 6.97 -23.03
CA LYS A 433 -8.24 6.55 -22.86
C LYS A 433 -7.56 6.09 -24.16
N LYS A 434 -8.21 6.24 -25.32
CA LYS A 434 -7.75 5.72 -26.63
C LYS A 434 -7.44 4.21 -26.61
N CYS A 435 -8.18 3.46 -25.80
CA CYS A 435 -8.01 2.03 -25.63
C CYS A 435 -9.18 1.26 -26.24
N ILE A 436 -8.87 0.22 -27.01
CA ILE A 436 -9.81 -0.76 -27.54
C ILE A 436 -9.70 -2.02 -26.68
N ILE A 437 -10.78 -2.38 -26.00
CA ILE A 437 -10.88 -3.65 -25.26
C ILE A 437 -11.29 -4.73 -26.24
N ILE A 438 -10.56 -5.85 -26.24
CA ILE A 438 -10.95 -7.08 -26.94
C ILE A 438 -11.00 -8.19 -25.89
N SER A 439 -12.15 -8.85 -25.80
CA SER A 439 -12.42 -9.89 -24.82
C SER A 439 -12.69 -11.24 -25.48
N SER A 440 -12.15 -12.30 -24.90
CA SER A 440 -12.54 -13.67 -25.25
C SER A 440 -14.03 -13.92 -24.96
N LYS A 441 -14.64 -14.75 -25.81
CA LYS A 441 -16.04 -15.20 -25.67
C LYS A 441 -16.19 -16.40 -24.74
N THR A 442 -15.10 -17.12 -24.45
CA THR A 442 -15.12 -18.35 -23.62
C THR A 442 -14.83 -18.10 -22.15
N GLY A 443 -14.40 -16.88 -21.80
CA GLY A 443 -13.89 -16.55 -20.46
C GLY A 443 -12.40 -16.86 -20.25
N LYS A 444 -11.71 -17.47 -21.23
CA LYS A 444 -10.26 -17.74 -21.20
C LYS A 444 -9.52 -16.87 -22.20
N LEU A 445 -8.38 -16.32 -21.80
CA LEU A 445 -7.59 -15.42 -22.63
C LEU A 445 -7.04 -16.08 -23.90
N ILE A 446 -6.70 -17.38 -23.86
CA ILE A 446 -6.17 -18.12 -25.01
C ILE A 446 -7.14 -18.19 -26.20
N ASP A 447 -8.46 -18.19 -25.94
CA ASP A 447 -9.50 -18.26 -26.97
C ASP A 447 -9.87 -16.84 -27.48
N ILE A 448 -8.89 -15.94 -27.55
CA ILE A 448 -9.10 -14.56 -28.02
C ILE A 448 -9.48 -14.55 -29.50
N ASP A 449 -10.42 -13.68 -29.88
CA ASP A 449 -10.84 -13.50 -31.26
C ASP A 449 -9.74 -12.76 -32.03
N VAL A 450 -8.79 -13.51 -32.59
CA VAL A 450 -7.60 -12.96 -33.27
C VAL A 450 -8.04 -12.05 -34.43
N GLU A 451 -9.08 -12.41 -35.19
CA GLU A 451 -9.61 -11.58 -36.28
C GLU A 451 -10.09 -10.20 -35.78
N ALA A 452 -10.74 -10.14 -34.62
CA ALA A 452 -11.08 -8.87 -33.98
C ALA A 452 -9.83 -8.03 -33.64
N VAL A 453 -8.72 -8.68 -33.22
CA VAL A 453 -7.42 -7.99 -33.02
C VAL A 453 -6.87 -7.47 -34.35
N LYS A 454 -6.87 -8.28 -35.42
CA LYS A 454 -6.40 -7.88 -36.76
C LYS A 454 -7.16 -6.67 -37.30
N ASN A 455 -8.47 -6.62 -37.08
CA ASN A 455 -9.31 -5.48 -37.45
C ASN A 455 -9.01 -4.23 -36.59
N ALA A 456 -8.83 -4.39 -35.28
CA ALA A 456 -8.51 -3.28 -34.38
C ALA A 456 -7.12 -2.67 -34.64
N VAL A 457 -6.13 -3.46 -35.07
CA VAL A 457 -4.77 -3.00 -35.43
C VAL A 457 -4.79 -1.92 -36.52
N GLN A 458 -5.75 -1.94 -37.45
CA GLN A 458 -5.91 -0.92 -38.49
C GLN A 458 -6.12 0.49 -37.90
N THR A 459 -6.59 0.60 -36.65
CA THR A 459 -6.75 1.89 -35.96
C THR A 459 -5.41 2.59 -35.70
N PHE A 460 -4.30 1.86 -35.56
CA PHE A 460 -2.97 2.46 -35.42
C PHE A 460 -2.54 3.19 -36.69
N ASN A 461 -2.90 2.65 -37.86
CA ASN A 461 -2.56 3.20 -39.18
C ASN A 461 -3.27 4.53 -39.48
N LEU A 462 -4.37 4.85 -38.77
CA LEU A 462 -5.09 6.12 -38.88
C LEU A 462 -4.50 7.23 -37.98
N SER A 463 -3.54 6.91 -37.11
CA SER A 463 -2.93 7.86 -36.17
C SER A 463 -1.70 8.69 -36.65
N PRO A 464 -1.03 8.48 -37.81
CA PRO A 464 0.21 9.20 -38.11
C PRO A 464 0.02 10.66 -38.56
N ALA A 465 -1.22 11.14 -38.68
CA ALA A 465 -1.54 12.48 -39.20
C ALA A 465 -1.45 13.63 -38.16
N LEU A 466 -1.03 13.36 -36.91
CA LEU A 466 -0.89 14.36 -35.84
C LEU A 466 0.45 14.17 -35.12
N VAL A 467 1.50 14.72 -35.74
CA VAL A 467 2.84 14.95 -35.16
C VAL A 467 3.03 16.44 -34.92
#